data_AF-A0A7V2WQP2-F1
#
_entry.id   AF-A0A7V2WQP2-F1
#
_cell.length_a   1.000
_cell.length_b   1.000
_cell.length_c   1.000
_cell.angle_alpha   90.00
_cell.angle_beta   90.00
_cell.angle_gamma   90.00
#
_symmetry.space_group_name_H-M   'P 1'
#
loop_
_entity.id
_entity.type
_entity.pdbx_description
1 polymer ?
#
loop_
_entity_poly.entity_id
_entity_poly.type
_entity_poly.pdbx_seq_one_letter_code
_entity_poly.pdbx_strand_id
1 'polypeptide(L)'
;DMEEHEKLEGDRYPVRNQELYTQFREVQKALFEPAQKFFEKRSEIWSKELEQVQANVQELHDVDLIETSDRDLARMVRNAIKQLRNLDAIPPKERGKIAASIRSGTARIDAHLQESYKVAERRKQKLIDQAKELIELEDLDSAIEQAKALQNDWKQAGIVQQAQERKLWKAFRKANDAIFNRIKQQRDAQKAENQEIMNNAKQLIVDCEQAISNENTATGIHSLIERFKDNFNTLQIENKGLLTKANNLITSSEQKVLALANSETINNLKHAQKYAAICQDLELNKIDKKTATEKLAKLKEISDKKLAKQLKSRFEKAASDDKTNDDYAQQAGTILIAAEYLTGQATPDDYKEQRLAYQVDELAKRMSGSQSISETQTATNLLQQWFTLSGADADFIKNNEKRSKKVMKSLFELLRA
;
A
#
# COMPACT_ATOMS: atom_id res chain seq x y z
N ASP A 1 -59.85 60.53 -56.35
CA ASP A 1 -61.02 61.27 -55.84
C ASP A 1 -61.53 60.68 -54.55
N MET A 2 -61.23 61.35 -53.43
CA MET A 2 -61.79 61.04 -52.10
C MET A 2 -63.11 61.80 -51.85
N GLU A 3 -63.63 62.51 -52.86
CA GLU A 3 -64.84 63.35 -52.74
C GLU A 3 -66.15 62.54 -52.75
N GLU A 4 -66.15 61.29 -53.20
CA GLU A 4 -67.38 60.47 -53.25
C GLU A 4 -67.67 59.69 -51.95
N HIS A 5 -66.70 59.56 -51.04
CA HIS A 5 -66.84 58.69 -49.87
C HIS A 5 -67.40 59.36 -48.60
N GLU A 6 -67.73 60.64 -48.64
CA GLU A 6 -68.25 61.39 -47.49
C GLU A 6 -69.78 61.62 -47.52
N LYS A 7 -70.52 60.95 -48.42
CA LYS A 7 -71.99 60.93 -48.36
C LYS A 7 -72.48 59.83 -47.42
N LEU A 8 -72.90 60.20 -46.21
CA LEU A 8 -73.66 59.31 -45.35
C LEU A 8 -75.06 59.10 -45.93
N GLU A 9 -75.54 57.86 -45.87
CA GLU A 9 -76.84 57.48 -46.43
C GLU A 9 -77.97 58.19 -45.66
N GLY A 10 -78.60 59.18 -46.29
CA GLY A 10 -79.64 60.02 -45.69
C GLY A 10 -79.37 61.54 -45.70
N ASP A 11 -78.17 61.97 -46.09
CA ASP A 11 -77.86 63.40 -46.20
C ASP A 11 -78.55 64.05 -47.41
N ARG A 12 -79.46 65.01 -47.14
CA ARG A 12 -80.29 65.66 -48.17
C ARG A 12 -79.65 66.87 -48.86
N TYR A 13 -78.40 67.21 -48.57
CA TYR A 13 -77.71 68.37 -49.16
C TYR A 13 -76.28 68.02 -49.61
N PRO A 14 -75.83 68.45 -50.82
CA PRO A 14 -74.43 68.34 -51.23
C PRO A 14 -73.56 69.30 -50.40
N VAL A 15 -72.30 68.92 -50.15
CA VAL A 15 -71.28 69.58 -49.29
C VAL A 15 -71.59 71.06 -49.02
N ARG A 16 -72.19 71.33 -47.85
CA ARG A 16 -72.97 72.55 -47.63
C ARG A 16 -72.15 73.82 -47.37
N ASN A 17 -70.82 73.76 -47.37
CA ASN A 17 -69.99 74.95 -47.39
C ASN A 17 -68.59 74.62 -47.93
N GLN A 18 -68.41 74.79 -49.25
CA GLN A 18 -67.16 74.53 -49.94
C GLN A 18 -66.02 75.39 -49.37
N GLU A 19 -66.32 76.60 -48.87
CA GLU A 19 -65.36 77.48 -48.20
C GLU A 19 -64.90 76.92 -46.84
N LEU A 20 -65.81 76.34 -46.03
CA LEU A 20 -65.39 75.72 -44.76
C LEU A 20 -64.57 74.44 -45.00
N TYR A 21 -64.88 73.69 -46.06
CA TYR A 21 -64.09 72.53 -46.44
C TYR A 21 -62.70 72.92 -46.91
N THR A 22 -62.57 73.94 -47.77
CA THR A 22 -61.26 74.45 -48.21
C THR A 22 -60.48 75.03 -47.04
N GLN A 23 -61.11 75.82 -46.17
CA GLN A 23 -60.46 76.33 -44.94
C GLN A 23 -60.02 75.20 -44.01
N PHE A 24 -60.85 74.18 -43.81
CA PHE A 24 -60.48 73.00 -43.01
C PHE A 24 -59.31 72.24 -43.63
N ARG A 25 -59.30 72.07 -44.96
CA ARG A 25 -58.19 71.44 -45.70
C ARG A 25 -56.92 72.26 -45.63
N GLU A 26 -57.00 73.59 -45.70
CA GLU A 26 -55.85 74.50 -45.55
C GLU A 26 -55.25 74.41 -44.15
N VAL A 27 -56.09 74.45 -43.11
CA VAL A 27 -55.67 74.28 -41.71
C VAL A 27 -55.08 72.88 -41.49
N GLN A 28 -55.72 71.84 -42.03
CA GLN A 28 -55.21 70.47 -42.00
C GLN A 28 -53.84 70.39 -42.67
N LYS A 29 -53.68 70.94 -43.88
CA LYS A 29 -52.41 70.93 -44.61
C LYS A 29 -51.32 71.67 -43.84
N ALA A 30 -51.61 72.85 -43.30
CA ALA A 30 -50.68 73.63 -42.48
C ALA A 30 -50.28 72.89 -41.17
N LEU A 31 -51.19 72.13 -40.56
CA LEU A 31 -50.91 71.28 -39.40
C LEU A 31 -50.07 70.04 -39.76
N PHE A 32 -50.30 69.43 -40.93
CA PHE A 32 -49.61 68.21 -41.36
C PHE A 32 -48.25 68.47 -42.01
N GLU A 33 -48.03 69.63 -42.63
CA GLU A 33 -46.80 69.97 -43.36
C GLU A 33 -45.54 69.93 -42.47
N PRO A 34 -45.54 70.44 -41.21
CA PRO A 34 -44.43 70.24 -40.28
C PRO A 34 -44.23 68.77 -39.85
N ALA A 35 -45.33 68.01 -39.74
CA ALA A 35 -45.31 66.61 -39.32
C ALA A 35 -44.96 65.65 -40.47
N GLN A 36 -45.01 66.10 -41.73
CA GLN A 36 -44.73 65.29 -42.91
C GLN A 36 -43.32 64.67 -42.85
N LYS A 37 -42.30 65.46 -42.47
CA LYS A 37 -40.92 64.97 -42.29
C LYS A 37 -40.81 63.84 -41.25
N PHE A 38 -41.64 63.88 -40.20
CA PHE A 38 -41.69 62.82 -39.20
C PHE A 38 -42.30 61.54 -39.78
N PHE A 39 -43.40 61.65 -40.54
CA PHE A 39 -44.03 60.49 -41.18
C PHE A 39 -43.16 59.87 -42.27
N GLU A 40 -42.44 60.67 -43.05
CA GLU A 40 -41.46 60.21 -44.04
C GLU A 40 -40.32 59.45 -43.36
N LYS A 41 -39.67 60.05 -42.34
CA LYS A 41 -38.61 59.37 -41.57
C LYS A 41 -39.10 58.10 -40.88
N ARG A 42 -40.32 58.10 -40.34
CA ARG A 42 -40.94 56.91 -39.74
C ARG A 42 -41.21 55.83 -40.80
N SER A 43 -41.68 56.22 -41.99
CA SER A 43 -41.88 55.30 -43.11
C SER A 43 -40.56 54.70 -43.58
N GLU A 44 -39.48 55.47 -43.64
CA GLU A 44 -38.13 54.97 -43.94
C GLU A 44 -37.65 53.95 -42.90
N ILE A 45 -37.78 54.26 -41.60
CA ILE A 45 -37.43 53.33 -40.51
C ILE A 45 -38.24 52.05 -40.63
N TRP A 46 -39.56 52.18 -40.80
CA TRP A 46 -40.45 51.03 -40.97
C TRP A 46 -40.13 50.20 -42.21
N SER A 47 -39.73 50.83 -43.32
CA SER A 47 -39.32 50.12 -44.53
C SER A 47 -38.06 49.30 -44.29
N LYS A 48 -37.06 49.86 -43.60
CA LYS A 48 -35.81 49.16 -43.26
C LYS A 48 -36.05 47.99 -42.30
N GLU A 49 -36.84 48.21 -41.25
CA GLU A 49 -37.21 47.16 -40.30
C GLU A 49 -38.05 46.06 -40.99
N LEU A 50 -38.94 46.43 -41.90
CA LEU A 50 -39.74 45.49 -42.67
C LEU A 50 -38.86 44.59 -43.55
N GLU A 51 -37.91 45.16 -44.28
CA GLU A 51 -36.96 44.41 -45.12
C GLU A 51 -36.13 43.43 -44.27
N GLN A 52 -35.61 43.91 -43.13
CA GLN A 52 -34.84 43.08 -42.21
C GLN A 52 -35.68 41.94 -41.62
N VAL A 53 -36.93 42.20 -41.21
CA VAL A 53 -37.83 41.16 -40.68
C VAL A 53 -38.22 40.17 -41.77
N GLN A 54 -38.46 40.62 -43.01
CA GLN A 54 -38.75 39.75 -44.14
C GLN A 54 -37.58 38.83 -44.46
N ALA A 55 -36.35 39.34 -44.49
CA ALA A 55 -35.15 38.54 -44.67
C ALA A 55 -34.98 37.47 -43.58
N ASN A 56 -35.18 37.83 -42.31
CA ASN A 56 -35.09 36.88 -41.19
C ASN A 56 -36.21 35.82 -41.24
N VAL A 57 -37.42 36.20 -41.68
CA VAL A 57 -38.53 35.27 -41.87
C VAL A 57 -38.24 34.31 -43.01
N GLN A 58 -37.64 34.79 -44.09
CA GLN A 58 -37.22 33.95 -45.20
C GLN A 58 -36.14 32.96 -44.75
N GLU A 59 -35.10 33.40 -44.04
CA GLU A 59 -34.08 32.53 -43.45
C GLU A 59 -34.70 31.45 -42.54
N LEU A 60 -35.71 31.81 -41.75
CA LEU A 60 -36.45 30.88 -40.88
C LEU A 60 -37.17 29.77 -41.65
N HIS A 61 -37.65 30.04 -42.87
CA HIS A 61 -38.31 29.06 -43.73
C HIS A 61 -37.33 28.28 -44.61
N ASP A 62 -36.24 28.91 -45.04
CA ASP A 62 -35.26 28.30 -45.94
C ASP A 62 -34.24 27.43 -45.20
N VAL A 63 -34.16 27.52 -43.86
CA VAL A 63 -33.22 26.73 -43.07
C VAL A 63 -33.43 25.23 -43.26
N ASP A 64 -32.32 24.53 -43.48
CA ASP A 64 -32.25 23.08 -43.46
C ASP A 64 -32.25 22.58 -42.01
N LEU A 65 -33.29 21.84 -41.65
CA LEU A 65 -33.48 21.32 -40.30
C LEU A 65 -32.49 20.19 -39.95
N ILE A 66 -31.91 19.53 -40.94
CA ILE A 66 -31.05 18.36 -40.78
C ILE A 66 -29.58 18.79 -40.62
N GLU A 67 -29.11 19.70 -41.47
CA GLU A 67 -27.70 20.15 -41.43
C GLU A 67 -27.41 21.15 -40.31
N THR A 68 -28.42 21.94 -39.93
CA THR A 68 -28.25 22.99 -38.92
C THR A 68 -28.30 22.43 -37.51
N SER A 69 -27.40 22.88 -36.63
CA SER A 69 -27.38 22.40 -35.24
C SER A 69 -28.64 22.81 -34.47
N ASP A 70 -29.13 21.92 -33.60
CA ASP A 70 -30.29 22.20 -32.73
C ASP A 70 -30.14 23.48 -31.89
N ARG A 71 -28.90 23.82 -31.51
CA ARG A 71 -28.59 25.04 -30.76
C ARG A 71 -28.85 26.30 -31.59
N ASP A 72 -28.51 26.25 -32.88
CA ASP A 72 -28.69 27.36 -33.80
C ASP A 72 -30.17 27.51 -34.17
N LEU A 73 -30.87 26.40 -34.44
CA LEU A 73 -32.31 26.37 -34.63
C LEU A 73 -33.07 26.98 -33.43
N ALA A 74 -32.71 26.59 -32.20
CA ALA A 74 -33.29 27.17 -30.99
C ALA A 74 -32.94 28.66 -30.78
N ARG A 75 -31.82 29.15 -31.35
CA ARG A 75 -31.49 30.58 -31.37
C ARG A 75 -32.37 31.33 -32.37
N MET A 76 -32.58 30.77 -33.57
CA MET A 76 -33.44 31.36 -34.60
C MET A 76 -34.87 31.52 -34.09
N VAL A 77 -35.45 30.49 -33.46
CA VAL A 77 -36.79 30.57 -32.86
C VAL A 77 -36.87 31.68 -31.80
N ARG A 78 -35.89 31.79 -30.91
CA ARG A 78 -35.87 32.85 -29.88
C ARG A 78 -35.80 34.26 -30.51
N ASN A 79 -35.01 34.42 -31.56
CA ASN A 79 -34.92 35.69 -32.30
C ASN A 79 -36.24 36.01 -33.00
N ALA A 80 -36.87 35.03 -33.64
CA ALA A 80 -38.17 35.18 -34.31
C ALA A 80 -39.29 35.53 -33.31
N ILE A 81 -39.31 34.91 -32.13
CA ILE A 81 -40.24 35.27 -31.04
C ILE A 81 -39.98 36.70 -30.54
N LYS A 82 -38.72 37.15 -30.46
CA LYS A 82 -38.39 38.53 -30.11
C LYS A 82 -38.91 39.51 -31.16
N GLN A 83 -38.78 39.18 -32.45
CA GLN A 83 -39.35 39.97 -33.55
C GLN A 83 -40.88 40.01 -33.50
N LEU A 84 -41.52 38.87 -33.20
CA LEU A 84 -42.97 38.80 -33.01
C LEU A 84 -43.48 39.72 -31.88
N ARG A 85 -42.69 39.89 -30.81
CA ARG A 85 -43.00 40.83 -29.71
C ARG A 85 -42.78 42.30 -30.10
N ASN A 86 -41.96 42.57 -31.10
CA ASN A 86 -41.57 43.90 -31.53
C ASN A 86 -42.23 44.33 -32.86
N LEU A 87 -43.35 43.74 -33.25
CA LEU A 87 -44.04 44.04 -34.52
C LEU A 87 -44.59 45.47 -34.62
N ASP A 88 -44.61 46.23 -33.53
CA ASP A 88 -44.99 47.65 -33.60
C ASP A 88 -43.97 48.50 -34.38
N ALA A 89 -42.76 48.00 -34.59
CA ALA A 89 -41.71 48.62 -35.38
C ALA A 89 -41.92 48.52 -36.90
N ILE A 90 -42.98 47.86 -37.38
CA ILE A 90 -43.28 47.71 -38.81
C ILE A 90 -44.68 48.29 -39.17
N PRO A 91 -44.96 48.55 -40.47
CA PRO A 91 -46.23 49.11 -40.91
C PRO A 91 -47.44 48.25 -40.49
N PRO A 92 -48.51 48.85 -39.93
CA PRO A 92 -49.68 48.11 -39.43
C PRO A 92 -50.31 47.11 -40.41
N LYS A 93 -50.31 47.43 -41.71
CA LYS A 93 -50.89 46.59 -42.77
C LYS A 93 -50.17 45.24 -42.94
N GLU A 94 -48.86 45.19 -42.69
CA GLU A 94 -48.04 43.99 -42.90
C GLU A 94 -47.90 43.13 -41.64
N ARG A 95 -48.22 43.68 -40.45
CA ARG A 95 -48.07 43.00 -39.16
C ARG A 95 -48.74 41.63 -39.11
N GLY A 96 -49.97 41.53 -39.58
CA GLY A 96 -50.74 40.27 -39.54
C GLY A 96 -50.10 39.15 -40.37
N LYS A 97 -49.66 39.47 -41.59
CA LYS A 97 -49.03 38.52 -42.51
C LYS A 97 -47.67 38.06 -41.97
N ILE A 98 -46.84 38.99 -41.53
CA ILE A 98 -45.52 38.69 -40.96
C ILE A 98 -45.66 37.88 -39.67
N ALA A 99 -46.60 38.23 -38.79
CA ALA A 99 -46.85 37.45 -37.59
C ALA A 99 -47.27 36.01 -37.90
N ALA A 100 -48.11 35.80 -38.92
CA ALA A 100 -48.51 34.48 -39.36
C ALA A 100 -47.33 33.69 -39.94
N SER A 101 -46.49 34.33 -40.75
CA SER A 101 -45.30 33.69 -41.33
C SER A 101 -44.27 33.31 -40.26
N ILE A 102 -43.99 34.21 -39.30
CA ILE A 102 -43.12 33.92 -38.14
C ILE A 102 -43.67 32.72 -37.37
N ARG A 103 -44.96 32.71 -37.02
CA ARG A 103 -45.55 31.59 -36.27
C ARG A 103 -45.44 30.26 -37.01
N SER A 104 -45.64 30.25 -38.32
CA SER A 104 -45.50 29.05 -39.15
C SER A 104 -44.06 28.54 -39.18
N GLY A 105 -43.09 29.43 -39.43
CA GLY A 105 -41.67 29.08 -39.45
C GLY A 105 -41.16 28.60 -38.09
N THR A 106 -41.57 29.26 -36.99
CA THR A 106 -41.23 28.81 -35.64
C THR A 106 -41.84 27.46 -35.32
N ALA A 107 -43.10 27.21 -35.72
CA ALA A 107 -43.76 25.93 -35.48
C ALA A 107 -43.07 24.76 -36.21
N ARG A 108 -42.58 24.99 -37.44
CA ARG A 108 -41.79 24.01 -38.20
C ARG A 108 -40.51 23.62 -37.45
N ILE A 109 -39.74 24.62 -36.99
CA ILE A 109 -38.49 24.37 -36.27
C ILE A 109 -38.77 23.75 -34.89
N ASP A 110 -39.78 24.24 -34.17
CA ASP A 110 -40.16 23.71 -32.86
C ASP A 110 -40.56 22.23 -32.95
N ALA A 111 -41.31 21.82 -33.99
CA ALA A 111 -41.66 20.42 -34.20
C ALA A 111 -40.42 19.52 -34.35
N HIS A 112 -39.42 19.96 -35.12
CA HIS A 112 -38.15 19.25 -35.26
C HIS A 112 -37.37 19.19 -33.93
N LEU A 113 -37.25 20.32 -33.24
CA LEU A 113 -36.57 20.40 -31.94
C LEU A 113 -37.24 19.51 -30.89
N GLN A 114 -38.56 19.45 -30.85
CA GLN A 114 -39.28 18.56 -29.92
C GLN A 114 -38.95 17.08 -30.17
N GLU A 115 -38.82 16.67 -31.44
CA GLU A 115 -38.45 15.29 -31.74
C GLU A 115 -36.99 14.98 -31.37
N SER A 116 -36.06 15.88 -31.70
CA SER A 116 -34.67 15.76 -31.26
C SER A 116 -34.55 15.68 -29.74
N TYR A 117 -35.29 16.52 -29.00
CA TYR A 117 -35.32 16.49 -27.54
C TYR A 117 -35.84 15.17 -26.98
N LYS A 118 -36.87 14.55 -27.58
CA LYS A 118 -37.34 13.22 -27.15
C LYS A 118 -36.28 12.14 -27.38
N VAL A 119 -35.56 12.18 -28.50
CA VAL A 119 -34.49 11.23 -28.80
C VAL A 119 -33.34 11.39 -27.80
N ALA A 120 -32.92 12.63 -27.54
CA ALA A 120 -31.88 12.95 -26.55
C ALA A 120 -32.30 12.56 -25.13
N GLU A 121 -33.55 12.81 -24.74
CA GLU A 121 -34.10 12.40 -23.44
C GLU A 121 -34.06 10.88 -23.26
N ARG A 122 -34.49 10.11 -24.27
CA ARG A 122 -34.42 8.63 -24.22
C ARG A 122 -32.98 8.13 -24.08
N ARG A 123 -32.02 8.74 -24.81
CA ARG A 123 -30.60 8.40 -24.69
C ARG A 123 -30.07 8.69 -23.28
N LYS A 124 -30.33 9.88 -22.76
CA LYS A 124 -29.93 10.26 -21.39
C LYS A 124 -30.58 9.39 -20.33
N GLN A 125 -31.85 9.03 -20.49
CA GLN A 125 -32.53 8.10 -19.59
C GLN A 125 -31.87 6.72 -19.59
N LYS A 126 -31.54 6.19 -20.78
CA LYS A 126 -30.80 4.93 -20.90
C LYS A 126 -29.43 4.98 -20.20
N LEU A 127 -28.69 6.08 -20.35
CA LEU A 127 -27.41 6.27 -19.65
C LEU A 127 -27.57 6.31 -18.12
N ILE A 128 -28.67 6.87 -17.62
CA ILE A 128 -28.99 6.85 -16.17
C ILE A 128 -29.26 5.43 -15.70
N ASP A 129 -30.02 4.65 -16.48
CA ASP A 129 -30.38 3.29 -16.08
C ASP A 129 -29.16 2.37 -16.12
N GLN A 130 -28.29 2.51 -17.13
CA GLN A 130 -26.96 1.86 -17.16
C GLN A 130 -26.11 2.29 -15.96
N ALA A 131 -26.08 3.58 -15.60
CA ALA A 131 -25.34 4.04 -14.42
C ALA A 131 -25.91 3.47 -13.11
N LYS A 132 -27.21 3.15 -13.03
CA LYS A 132 -27.78 2.48 -11.85
C LYS A 132 -27.39 1.01 -11.79
N GLU A 133 -27.36 0.31 -12.93
CA GLU A 133 -26.92 -1.09 -13.00
C GLU A 133 -25.47 -1.23 -12.53
N LEU A 134 -24.60 -0.28 -12.86
CA LEU A 134 -23.21 -0.25 -12.38
C LEU A 134 -23.06 -0.10 -10.87
N ILE A 135 -24.08 0.39 -10.14
CA ILE A 135 -24.03 0.48 -8.68
C ILE A 135 -23.99 -0.91 -8.05
N GLU A 136 -24.67 -1.89 -8.66
CA GLU A 136 -24.79 -3.26 -8.16
C GLU A 136 -23.64 -4.17 -8.61
N LEU A 137 -22.80 -3.71 -9.55
CA LEU A 137 -21.67 -4.47 -10.05
C LEU A 137 -20.63 -4.71 -8.94
N GLU A 138 -20.19 -5.96 -8.77
CA GLU A 138 -19.17 -6.32 -7.77
C GLU A 138 -17.77 -5.86 -8.18
N ASP A 139 -17.46 -5.92 -9.48
CA ASP A 139 -16.18 -5.47 -10.03
C ASP A 139 -16.13 -3.93 -10.10
N LEU A 140 -15.53 -3.35 -9.07
CA LEU A 140 -15.42 -1.90 -8.93
C LEU A 140 -14.52 -1.25 -9.99
N ASP A 141 -13.45 -1.90 -10.45
CA ASP A 141 -12.55 -1.28 -11.41
C ASP A 141 -13.22 -1.21 -12.79
N SER A 142 -13.91 -2.27 -13.18
CA SER A 142 -14.78 -2.26 -14.37
C SER A 142 -15.93 -1.25 -14.24
N ALA A 143 -16.55 -1.13 -13.05
CA ALA A 143 -17.59 -0.13 -12.82
C ALA A 143 -17.07 1.31 -13.01
N ILE A 144 -15.81 1.62 -12.64
CA ILE A 144 -15.20 2.94 -12.85
C ILE A 144 -15.02 3.25 -14.32
N GLU A 145 -14.47 2.31 -15.08
CA GLU A 145 -14.20 2.51 -16.50
C GLU A 145 -15.50 2.72 -17.26
N GLN A 146 -16.51 1.90 -16.97
CA GLN A 146 -17.83 2.04 -17.55
C GLN A 146 -18.51 3.34 -17.12
N ALA A 147 -18.43 3.76 -15.85
CA ALA A 147 -18.98 5.03 -15.40
C ALA A 147 -18.32 6.24 -16.11
N LYS A 148 -16.99 6.20 -16.34
CA LYS A 148 -16.28 7.22 -17.11
C LYS A 148 -16.74 7.26 -18.58
N ALA A 149 -16.95 6.09 -19.19
CA ALA A 149 -17.50 6.00 -20.54
C ALA A 149 -18.89 6.64 -20.62
N LEU A 150 -19.80 6.30 -19.68
CA LEU A 150 -21.13 6.89 -19.60
C LEU A 150 -21.09 8.42 -19.43
N GLN A 151 -20.12 8.98 -18.69
CA GLN A 151 -19.95 10.42 -18.57
C GLN A 151 -19.54 11.10 -19.88
N ASN A 152 -18.76 10.40 -20.73
CA ASN A 152 -18.42 10.89 -22.06
C ASN A 152 -19.63 10.80 -23.01
N ASP A 153 -20.35 9.68 -22.97
CA ASP A 153 -21.57 9.47 -23.75
C ASP A 153 -22.65 10.50 -23.40
N TRP A 154 -22.75 10.88 -22.12
CA TRP A 154 -23.67 11.92 -21.65
C TRP A 154 -23.46 13.26 -22.38
N LYS A 155 -22.20 13.64 -22.61
CA LYS A 155 -21.85 14.88 -23.33
C LYS A 155 -22.27 14.82 -24.79
N GLN A 156 -22.32 13.62 -25.37
CA GLN A 156 -22.69 13.38 -26.76
C GLN A 156 -24.20 13.08 -26.94
N ALA A 157 -24.95 12.91 -25.85
CA ALA A 157 -26.35 12.50 -25.87
C ALA A 157 -27.35 13.59 -26.36
N GLY A 158 -26.86 14.76 -26.77
CA GLY A 158 -27.68 15.85 -27.32
C GLY A 158 -28.26 16.79 -26.26
N ILE A 159 -29.00 17.79 -26.73
CA ILE A 159 -29.63 18.82 -25.91
C ILE A 159 -31.08 18.42 -25.64
N VAL A 160 -31.61 18.77 -24.47
CA VAL A 160 -33.04 18.66 -24.15
C VAL A 160 -33.53 19.97 -23.54
N GLN A 161 -34.84 20.09 -23.30
CA GLN A 161 -35.40 21.24 -22.60
C GLN A 161 -34.73 21.44 -21.23
N GLN A 162 -34.43 22.69 -20.88
CA GLN A 162 -33.62 23.02 -19.70
C GLN A 162 -34.14 22.43 -18.38
N ALA A 163 -35.46 22.38 -18.19
CA ALA A 163 -36.07 21.81 -17.00
C ALA A 163 -35.80 20.29 -16.91
N GLN A 164 -35.95 19.58 -18.03
CA GLN A 164 -35.71 18.14 -18.10
C GLN A 164 -34.21 17.82 -18.00
N GLU A 165 -33.34 18.64 -18.61
CA GLU A 165 -31.88 18.49 -18.47
C GLU A 165 -31.45 18.52 -17.01
N ARG A 166 -31.96 19.47 -16.22
CA ARG A 166 -31.64 19.58 -14.79
C ARG A 166 -32.07 18.33 -14.02
N LYS A 167 -33.23 17.77 -14.35
CA LYS A 167 -33.77 16.55 -13.71
C LYS A 167 -32.91 15.34 -14.04
N LEU A 168 -32.65 15.13 -15.33
CA LEU A 168 -31.85 14.01 -15.84
C LEU A 168 -30.41 14.09 -15.32
N TRP A 169 -29.78 15.28 -15.35
CA TRP A 169 -28.44 15.48 -14.82
C TRP A 169 -28.34 15.19 -13.33
N LYS A 170 -29.32 15.64 -12.53
CA LYS A 170 -29.36 15.36 -11.09
C LYS A 170 -29.43 13.86 -10.82
N ALA A 171 -30.24 13.12 -11.59
CA ALA A 171 -30.35 11.67 -11.47
C ALA A 171 -29.06 10.96 -11.89
N PHE A 172 -28.49 11.33 -13.04
CA PHE A 172 -27.24 10.77 -13.55
C PHE A 172 -26.08 11.01 -12.59
N ARG A 173 -25.93 12.23 -12.09
CA ARG A 173 -24.91 12.59 -11.12
C ARG A 173 -25.07 11.79 -9.82
N LYS A 174 -26.30 11.67 -9.29
CA LYS A 174 -26.56 10.87 -8.09
C LYS A 174 -26.12 9.41 -8.26
N ALA A 175 -26.37 8.81 -9.42
CA ALA A 175 -25.93 7.44 -9.71
C ALA A 175 -24.40 7.34 -9.76
N ASN A 176 -23.73 8.24 -10.48
CA ASN A 176 -22.27 8.30 -10.53
C ASN A 176 -21.64 8.51 -9.14
N ASP A 177 -22.15 9.47 -8.36
CA ASP A 177 -21.65 9.77 -7.01
C ASP A 177 -21.77 8.53 -6.10
N ALA A 178 -22.82 7.72 -6.24
CA ALA A 178 -22.96 6.47 -5.50
C ALA A 178 -21.85 5.44 -5.83
N ILE A 179 -21.54 5.27 -7.12
CA ILE A 179 -20.45 4.38 -7.58
C ILE A 179 -19.12 4.84 -6.97
N PHE A 180 -18.74 6.10 -7.17
CA PHE A 180 -17.47 6.64 -6.67
C PHE A 180 -17.35 6.64 -5.14
N ASN A 181 -18.46 6.85 -4.42
CA ASN A 181 -18.48 6.75 -2.96
C ASN A 181 -18.24 5.32 -2.48
N ARG A 182 -18.88 4.30 -3.09
CA ARG A 182 -18.66 2.89 -2.77
C ARG A 182 -17.19 2.50 -2.94
N ILE A 183 -16.57 2.92 -4.04
CA ILE A 183 -15.16 2.67 -4.33
C ILE A 183 -14.25 3.34 -3.32
N LYS A 184 -14.54 4.60 -2.99
CA LYS A 184 -13.76 5.34 -2.00
C LYS A 184 -13.82 4.63 -0.65
N GLN A 185 -15.00 4.19 -0.22
CA GLN A 185 -15.16 3.44 1.03
C GLN A 185 -14.36 2.14 1.05
N GLN A 186 -14.38 1.35 -0.03
CA GLN A 186 -13.59 0.12 -0.11
C GLN A 186 -12.08 0.39 -0.08
N ARG A 187 -11.61 1.41 -0.82
CA ARG A 187 -10.18 1.79 -0.80
C ARG A 187 -9.74 2.31 0.56
N ASP A 188 -10.58 3.11 1.21
CA ASP A 188 -10.32 3.61 2.57
C ASP A 188 -10.30 2.46 3.58
N ALA A 189 -11.21 1.50 3.47
CA ALA A 189 -11.23 0.29 4.30
C ALA A 189 -9.98 -0.58 4.10
N GLN A 190 -9.60 -0.88 2.85
CA GLN A 190 -8.39 -1.66 2.55
C GLN A 190 -7.13 -0.95 3.05
N LYS A 191 -7.07 0.38 2.90
CA LYS A 191 -5.96 1.17 3.40
C LYS A 191 -5.89 1.14 4.93
N ALA A 192 -7.03 1.21 5.62
CA ALA A 192 -7.09 1.11 7.07
C ALA A 192 -6.63 -0.27 7.55
N GLU A 193 -7.13 -1.35 6.96
CA GLU A 193 -6.71 -2.73 7.26
C GLU A 193 -5.20 -2.92 7.05
N ASN A 194 -4.67 -2.49 5.90
CA ASN A 194 -3.24 -2.55 5.62
C ASN A 194 -2.44 -1.74 6.65
N GLN A 195 -2.94 -0.56 7.05
CA GLN A 195 -2.28 0.28 8.05
C GLN A 195 -2.27 -0.38 9.43
N GLU A 196 -3.35 -1.06 9.83
CA GLU A 196 -3.42 -1.82 11.06
C GLU A 196 -2.43 -3.00 11.05
N ILE A 197 -2.36 -3.77 9.95
CA ILE A 197 -1.37 -4.85 9.78
C ILE A 197 0.05 -4.28 9.92
N MET A 198 0.35 -3.14 9.26
CA MET A 198 1.66 -2.49 9.36
C MET A 198 1.98 -2.03 10.78
N ASN A 199 0.99 -1.53 11.53
CA ASN A 199 1.17 -1.08 12.90
C ASN A 199 1.40 -2.27 13.84
N ASN A 200 0.61 -3.33 13.71
CA ASN A 200 0.78 -4.57 14.46
C ASN A 200 2.15 -5.20 14.21
N ALA A 201 2.60 -5.22 12.95
CA ALA A 201 3.94 -5.70 12.59
C ALA A 201 5.07 -4.90 13.25
N LYS A 202 4.97 -3.57 13.25
CA LYS A 202 5.94 -2.70 13.92
C LYS A 202 5.94 -2.94 15.43
N GLN A 203 4.76 -3.07 16.02
CA GLN A 203 4.62 -3.30 17.46
C GLN A 203 5.24 -4.65 17.84
N LEU A 204 4.98 -5.71 17.08
CA LEU A 204 5.59 -7.03 17.31
C LEU A 204 7.13 -6.98 17.26
N ILE A 205 7.71 -6.22 16.33
CA ILE A 205 9.17 -6.04 16.26
C ILE A 205 9.69 -5.39 17.54
N VAL A 206 9.06 -4.28 17.97
CA VAL A 206 9.46 -3.55 19.18
C VAL A 206 9.30 -4.40 20.44
N ASP A 207 8.17 -5.09 20.57
CA ASP A 207 7.89 -5.97 21.71
C ASP A 207 8.91 -7.11 21.79
N CYS A 208 9.26 -7.69 20.63
CA CYS A 208 10.26 -8.75 20.54
C CYS A 208 11.66 -8.22 20.88
N GLU A 209 12.07 -7.07 20.35
CA GLU A 209 13.34 -6.39 20.69
C GLU A 209 13.46 -6.16 22.21
N GLN A 210 12.41 -5.65 22.84
CA GLN A 210 12.39 -5.40 24.27
C GLN A 210 12.46 -6.70 25.09
N ALA A 211 11.73 -7.74 24.68
CA ALA A 211 11.79 -9.05 25.33
C ALA A 211 13.18 -9.69 25.22
N ILE A 212 13.80 -9.63 24.03
CA ILE A 212 15.15 -10.16 23.79
C ILE A 212 16.21 -9.37 24.58
N SER A 213 16.03 -8.07 24.78
CA SER A 213 16.93 -7.25 25.58
C SER A 213 16.93 -7.65 27.06
N ASN A 214 15.78 -8.09 27.59
CA ASN A 214 15.62 -8.46 29.00
C ASN A 214 15.99 -9.92 29.29
N GLU A 215 16.04 -10.77 28.26
CA GLU A 215 16.36 -12.18 28.39
C GLU A 215 17.87 -12.45 28.29
N ASN A 216 18.37 -13.28 29.19
CA ASN A 216 19.80 -13.61 29.35
C ASN A 216 20.10 -15.10 29.13
N THR A 217 19.08 -15.92 28.89
CA THR A 217 19.24 -17.35 28.61
C THR A 217 19.13 -17.61 27.10
N ALA A 218 20.01 -18.47 26.58
CA ALA A 218 20.00 -18.85 25.17
C ALA A 218 18.66 -19.50 24.76
N THR A 219 18.11 -20.37 25.61
CA THR A 219 16.83 -21.04 25.41
C THR A 219 15.64 -20.08 25.45
N GLY A 220 15.65 -19.11 26.37
CA GLY A 220 14.63 -18.06 26.46
C GLY A 220 14.57 -17.23 25.19
N ILE A 221 15.72 -16.69 24.74
CA ILE A 221 15.78 -15.89 23.51
C ILE A 221 15.35 -16.71 22.29
N HIS A 222 15.81 -17.96 22.16
CA HIS A 222 15.40 -18.82 21.04
C HIS A 222 13.88 -19.02 20.99
N SER A 223 13.24 -19.28 22.14
CA SER A 223 11.77 -19.44 22.20
C SER A 223 11.00 -18.17 21.82
N LEU A 224 11.54 -16.99 22.15
CA LEU A 224 10.96 -15.71 21.76
C LEU A 224 11.07 -15.47 20.26
N ILE A 225 12.20 -15.82 19.65
CA ILE A 225 12.41 -15.73 18.20
C ILE A 225 11.42 -16.62 17.45
N GLU A 226 11.23 -17.87 17.88
CA GLU A 226 10.31 -18.79 17.21
C GLU A 226 8.85 -18.29 17.28
N ARG A 227 8.41 -17.81 18.45
CA ARG A 227 7.08 -17.17 18.59
C ARG A 227 6.95 -15.93 17.70
N PHE A 228 8.01 -15.12 17.59
CA PHE A 228 8.02 -13.95 16.73
C PHE A 228 7.89 -14.34 15.25
N LYS A 229 8.65 -15.35 14.79
CA LYS A 229 8.57 -15.87 13.41
C LYS A 229 7.13 -16.32 13.08
N ASP A 230 6.49 -17.08 13.96
CA ASP A 230 5.11 -17.56 13.77
C ASP A 230 4.11 -16.41 13.67
N ASN A 231 4.14 -15.48 14.62
CA ASN A 231 3.24 -14.33 14.66
C ASN A 231 3.46 -13.41 13.44
N PHE A 232 4.72 -13.18 13.05
CA PHE A 232 5.06 -12.30 11.94
C PHE A 232 4.70 -12.92 10.58
N ASN A 233 4.87 -14.23 10.41
CA ASN A 233 4.44 -14.95 9.20
C ASN A 233 2.92 -14.95 9.05
N THR A 234 2.18 -15.02 10.15
CA THR A 234 0.70 -14.98 10.16
C THR A 234 0.16 -13.66 9.59
N LEU A 235 0.89 -12.54 9.75
CA LEU A 235 0.49 -11.22 9.26
C LEU A 235 0.66 -11.03 7.73
N GLN A 236 1.31 -11.97 7.03
CA GLN A 236 1.51 -11.94 5.56
C GLN A 236 1.94 -10.57 5.00
N ILE A 237 2.98 -9.97 5.61
CA ILE A 237 3.42 -8.62 5.29
C ILE A 237 4.23 -8.58 3.98
N GLU A 238 3.78 -7.78 3.01
CA GLU A 238 4.52 -7.56 1.76
C GLU A 238 5.54 -6.41 1.83
N ASN A 239 5.53 -5.62 2.91
CA ASN A 239 6.40 -4.47 3.06
C ASN A 239 7.87 -4.88 3.24
N LYS A 240 8.67 -4.72 2.18
CA LYS A 240 10.11 -5.04 2.18
C LYS A 240 10.89 -4.42 3.33
N GLY A 241 10.58 -3.20 3.74
CA GLY A 241 11.28 -2.51 4.84
C GLY A 241 11.06 -3.19 6.19
N LEU A 242 9.84 -3.63 6.47
CA LEU A 242 9.53 -4.39 7.69
C LEU A 242 10.13 -5.80 7.64
N LEU A 243 10.10 -6.47 6.49
CA LEU A 243 10.75 -7.77 6.30
C LEU A 243 12.25 -7.70 6.61
N THR A 244 12.95 -6.70 6.08
CA THR A 244 14.38 -6.50 6.36
C THR A 244 14.64 -6.25 7.85
N LYS A 245 13.81 -5.45 8.52
CA LYS A 245 13.94 -5.20 9.97
C LYS A 245 13.74 -6.47 10.78
N ALA A 246 12.70 -7.26 10.48
CA ALA A 246 12.43 -8.53 11.13
C ALA A 246 13.58 -9.53 10.93
N ASN A 247 14.11 -9.65 9.71
CA ASN A 247 15.24 -10.54 9.42
C ASN A 247 16.52 -10.13 10.15
N ASN A 248 16.79 -8.82 10.24
CA ASN A 248 17.93 -8.31 11.00
C ASN A 248 17.78 -8.59 12.50
N LEU A 249 16.57 -8.43 13.06
CA LEU A 249 16.26 -8.80 14.44
C LEU A 249 16.51 -10.30 14.68
N ILE A 250 16.00 -11.16 13.80
CA ILE A 250 16.21 -12.61 13.89
C ILE A 250 17.69 -12.94 13.87
N THR A 251 18.44 -12.43 12.89
CA THR A 251 19.87 -12.71 12.71
C THR A 251 20.69 -12.27 13.93
N SER A 252 20.47 -11.04 14.40
CA SER A 252 21.18 -10.51 15.58
C SER A 252 20.83 -11.29 16.85
N SER A 253 19.59 -11.75 16.99
CA SER A 253 19.15 -12.53 18.13
C SER A 253 19.72 -13.96 18.11
N GLU A 254 19.80 -14.58 16.93
CA GLU A 254 20.46 -15.88 16.74
C GLU A 254 21.96 -15.80 17.07
N GLN A 255 22.64 -14.72 16.69
CA GLN A 255 24.02 -14.47 17.11
C GLN A 255 24.16 -14.32 18.64
N LYS A 256 23.22 -13.62 19.29
CA LYS A 256 23.18 -13.50 20.76
C LYS A 256 22.96 -14.86 21.44
N VAL A 257 22.09 -15.70 20.90
CA VAL A 257 21.85 -17.08 21.39
C VAL A 257 23.13 -17.90 21.33
N LEU A 258 23.84 -17.87 20.20
CA LEU A 258 25.11 -18.59 20.03
C LEU A 258 26.17 -18.12 21.02
N ALA A 259 26.32 -16.79 21.20
CA ALA A 259 27.27 -16.23 22.15
C ALA A 259 26.97 -16.64 23.61
N LEU A 260 25.69 -16.63 24.01
CA LEU A 260 25.27 -17.06 25.34
C LEU A 260 25.48 -18.56 25.56
N ALA A 261 25.17 -19.40 24.57
CA ALA A 261 25.38 -20.84 24.63
C ALA A 261 26.87 -21.21 24.73
N ASN A 262 27.74 -20.52 23.98
CA ASN A 262 29.18 -20.68 24.07
C ASN A 262 29.71 -20.26 25.45
N SER A 263 29.23 -19.14 26.00
CA SER A 263 29.57 -18.67 27.34
C SER A 263 29.17 -19.67 28.43
N GLU A 264 27.96 -20.24 28.34
CA GLU A 264 27.51 -21.29 29.25
C GLU A 264 28.40 -22.53 29.18
N THR A 265 28.73 -22.97 27.96
CA THR A 265 29.64 -24.11 27.72
C THR A 265 31.01 -23.87 28.35
N ILE A 266 31.60 -22.69 28.15
CA ILE A 266 32.89 -22.32 28.77
C ILE A 266 32.79 -22.34 30.30
N ASN A 267 31.69 -21.82 30.88
CA ASN A 267 31.51 -21.81 32.33
C ASN A 267 31.38 -23.23 32.89
N ASN A 268 30.63 -24.11 32.22
CA ASN A 268 30.55 -25.53 32.57
C ASN A 268 31.92 -26.21 32.53
N LEU A 269 32.71 -25.96 31.48
CA LEU A 269 34.06 -26.50 31.37
C LEU A 269 35.02 -25.95 32.45
N LYS A 270 34.90 -24.68 32.84
CA LYS A 270 35.66 -24.12 33.97
C LYS A 270 35.28 -24.75 35.31
N HIS A 271 33.99 -25.01 35.53
CA HIS A 271 33.55 -25.73 36.73
C HIS A 271 34.03 -27.19 36.70
N ALA A 272 33.96 -27.85 35.55
CA ALA A 272 34.51 -29.19 35.33
C ALA A 272 36.02 -29.23 35.59
N GLN A 273 36.79 -28.23 35.15
CA GLN A 273 38.22 -28.13 35.43
C GLN A 273 38.51 -28.07 36.93
N LYS A 274 37.76 -27.26 37.69
CA LYS A 274 37.89 -27.18 39.16
C LYS A 274 37.52 -28.49 39.83
N TYR A 275 36.44 -29.13 39.37
CA TYR A 275 36.00 -30.43 39.86
C TYR A 275 37.08 -31.51 39.61
N ALA A 276 37.61 -31.56 38.39
CA ALA A 276 38.67 -32.48 37.99
C ALA A 276 39.96 -32.27 38.81
N ALA A 277 40.32 -31.03 39.13
CA ALA A 277 41.46 -30.73 39.98
C ALA A 277 41.29 -31.29 41.40
N ILE A 278 40.09 -31.22 41.99
CA ILE A 278 39.80 -31.83 43.30
C ILE A 278 39.92 -33.35 43.21
N CYS A 279 39.41 -33.96 42.13
CA CYS A 279 39.53 -35.41 41.92
C CYS A 279 41.00 -35.83 41.81
N GLN A 280 41.80 -35.08 41.04
CA GLN A 280 43.23 -35.32 40.87
C GLN A 280 43.99 -35.20 42.21
N ASP A 281 43.68 -34.19 43.04
CA ASP A 281 44.30 -34.06 44.36
C ASP A 281 43.97 -35.23 45.29
N LEU A 282 42.76 -35.80 45.17
CA LEU A 282 42.32 -36.98 45.93
C LEU A 282 42.98 -38.28 45.41
N GLU A 283 43.13 -38.42 44.08
CA GLU A 283 43.83 -39.52 43.42
C GLU A 283 45.32 -39.54 43.83
N LEU A 284 45.96 -38.37 43.89
CA LEU A 284 47.36 -38.20 44.32
C LEU A 284 47.55 -38.22 45.85
N ASN A 285 46.52 -38.54 46.63
CA ASN A 285 46.53 -38.54 48.10
C ASN A 285 46.98 -37.21 48.75
N LYS A 286 46.82 -36.08 48.06
CA LYS A 286 47.15 -34.73 48.59
C LYS A 286 46.07 -34.20 49.55
N ILE A 287 44.85 -34.69 49.40
CA ILE A 287 43.69 -34.37 50.25
C ILE A 287 42.96 -35.65 50.62
N ASP A 288 42.24 -35.62 51.74
CA ASP A 288 41.37 -36.71 52.18
C ASP A 288 39.95 -36.58 51.61
N LYS A 289 39.18 -37.68 51.68
CA LYS A 289 37.82 -37.77 51.13
C LYS A 289 36.88 -36.71 51.72
N LYS A 290 37.01 -36.39 53.01
CA LYS A 290 36.15 -35.41 53.68
C LYS A 290 36.43 -34.00 53.15
N THR A 291 37.70 -33.58 53.11
CA THR A 291 38.09 -32.29 52.51
C THR A 291 37.71 -32.18 51.04
N ALA A 292 37.83 -33.27 50.27
CA ALA A 292 37.40 -33.31 48.88
C ALA A 292 35.90 -33.07 48.73
N THR A 293 35.06 -33.75 49.52
CA THR A 293 33.60 -33.54 49.52
C THR A 293 33.19 -32.12 49.91
N GLU A 294 33.86 -31.52 50.90
CA GLU A 294 33.60 -30.15 51.34
C GLU A 294 33.96 -29.11 50.26
N LYS A 295 35.09 -29.31 49.55
CA LYS A 295 35.49 -28.44 48.42
C LYS A 295 34.51 -28.56 47.25
N LEU A 296 34.01 -29.77 46.99
CA LEU A 296 33.09 -30.07 45.91
C LEU A 296 31.70 -29.45 46.16
N ALA A 297 31.23 -29.48 47.42
CA ALA A 297 29.98 -28.84 47.82
C ALA A 297 29.97 -27.31 47.65
N LYS A 298 31.15 -26.66 47.59
CA LYS A 298 31.31 -25.22 47.35
C LYS A 298 31.32 -24.86 45.86
N LEU A 299 31.40 -25.84 44.96
CA LEU A 299 31.37 -25.59 43.52
C LEU A 299 29.94 -25.38 43.04
N LYS A 300 29.77 -24.50 42.05
CA LYS A 300 28.50 -24.37 41.33
C LYS A 300 28.23 -25.65 40.52
N GLU A 301 26.96 -26.02 40.43
CA GLU A 301 26.51 -27.16 39.65
C GLU A 301 26.87 -26.98 38.16
N ILE A 302 27.22 -28.09 37.51
CA ILE A 302 27.50 -28.16 36.08
C ILE A 302 26.17 -28.46 35.38
N SER A 303 25.70 -27.59 34.49
CA SER A 303 24.38 -27.77 33.85
C SER A 303 24.37 -28.92 32.84
N ASP A 304 25.52 -29.29 32.26
CA ASP A 304 25.67 -30.48 31.43
C ASP A 304 25.58 -31.76 32.27
N LYS A 305 24.40 -32.41 32.20
CA LYS A 305 24.09 -33.65 32.93
C LYS A 305 25.03 -34.81 32.58
N LYS A 306 25.50 -34.91 31.32
CA LYS A 306 26.37 -36.01 30.88
C LYS A 306 27.76 -35.83 31.47
N LEU A 307 28.32 -34.63 31.35
CA LEU A 307 29.62 -34.29 31.93
C LEU A 307 29.60 -34.41 33.45
N ALA A 308 28.55 -33.91 34.12
CA ALA A 308 28.38 -34.03 35.56
C ALA A 308 28.36 -35.50 36.02
N LYS A 309 27.67 -36.39 35.30
CA LYS A 309 27.65 -37.83 35.59
C LYS A 309 29.02 -38.47 35.45
N GLN A 310 29.78 -38.14 34.41
CA GLN A 310 31.13 -38.65 34.19
C GLN A 310 32.11 -38.19 35.29
N LEU A 311 32.06 -36.91 35.68
CA LEU A 311 32.87 -36.36 36.77
C LEU A 311 32.52 -36.98 38.12
N LYS A 312 31.23 -37.22 38.38
CA LYS A 312 30.80 -37.93 39.60
C LYS A 312 31.34 -39.35 39.65
N SER A 313 31.29 -40.09 38.54
CA SER A 313 31.88 -41.43 38.44
C SER A 313 33.39 -41.42 38.67
N ARG A 314 34.12 -40.43 38.14
CA ARG A 314 35.55 -40.23 38.44
C ARG A 314 35.79 -40.00 39.94
N PHE A 315 35.00 -39.15 40.57
CA PHE A 315 35.12 -38.87 42.01
C PHE A 315 34.88 -40.13 42.86
N GLU A 316 33.88 -40.93 42.52
CA GLU A 316 33.57 -42.18 43.22
C GLU A 316 34.74 -43.18 43.13
N LYS A 317 35.37 -43.31 41.95
CA LYS A 317 36.59 -44.12 41.78
C LYS A 317 37.77 -43.56 42.57
N ALA A 318 38.02 -42.25 42.49
CA ALA A 318 39.08 -41.58 43.25
C ALA A 318 38.93 -41.73 44.78
N ALA A 319 37.70 -41.88 45.25
CA ALA A 319 37.35 -42.06 46.66
C ALA A 319 37.31 -43.54 47.11
N SER A 320 37.62 -44.48 46.21
CA SER A 320 37.75 -45.91 46.48
C SER A 320 39.22 -46.29 46.74
N ASP A 321 39.45 -47.51 47.23
CA ASP A 321 40.80 -48.02 47.51
C ASP A 321 41.57 -48.37 46.22
N ASP A 322 40.86 -48.64 45.13
CA ASP A 322 41.43 -48.90 43.80
C ASP A 322 41.47 -47.60 42.98
N LYS A 323 42.58 -46.86 43.13
CA LYS A 323 42.80 -45.55 42.49
C LYS A 323 43.58 -45.66 41.18
N THR A 324 44.01 -46.86 40.78
CA THR A 324 44.99 -47.03 39.71
C THR A 324 44.33 -47.07 38.35
N ASN A 325 44.93 -46.34 37.40
CA ASN A 325 44.64 -46.48 35.97
C ASN A 325 45.99 -46.66 35.28
N ASP A 326 46.34 -47.91 34.99
CA ASP A 326 47.64 -48.26 34.40
C ASP A 326 47.84 -47.59 33.02
N ASP A 327 46.75 -47.26 32.32
CA ASP A 327 46.77 -46.60 31.02
C ASP A 327 46.70 -45.06 31.11
N TYR A 328 46.70 -44.46 32.32
CA TYR A 328 46.50 -43.02 32.51
C TYR A 328 47.49 -42.20 31.69
N ALA A 329 48.79 -42.51 31.79
CA ALA A 329 49.84 -41.76 31.10
C ALA A 329 49.70 -41.81 29.57
N GLN A 330 49.30 -42.96 29.02
CA GLN A 330 49.08 -43.14 27.58
C GLN A 330 47.84 -42.35 27.11
N GLN A 331 46.73 -42.46 27.85
CA GLN A 331 45.48 -41.75 27.53
C GLN A 331 45.66 -40.23 27.65
N ALA A 332 46.26 -39.76 28.74
CA ALA A 332 46.58 -38.36 28.96
C ALA A 332 47.55 -37.82 27.89
N GLY A 333 48.59 -38.59 27.54
CA GLY A 333 49.52 -38.26 26.47
C GLY A 333 48.84 -38.08 25.11
N THR A 334 47.94 -38.99 24.77
CA THR A 334 47.15 -38.94 23.53
C THR A 334 46.26 -37.69 23.47
N ILE A 335 45.57 -37.37 24.58
CA ILE A 335 44.74 -36.15 24.67
C ILE A 335 45.58 -34.88 24.50
N LEU A 336 46.77 -34.82 25.12
CA LEU A 336 47.68 -33.67 24.97
C LEU A 336 48.17 -33.51 23.54
N ILE A 337 48.54 -34.60 22.87
CA ILE A 337 48.98 -34.58 21.46
C ILE A 337 47.85 -34.10 20.56
N ALA A 338 46.63 -34.62 20.74
CA ALA A 338 45.45 -34.20 19.99
C ALA A 338 45.17 -32.70 20.18
N ALA A 339 45.29 -32.21 21.40
CA ALA A 339 45.09 -30.80 21.71
C ALA A 339 46.22 -29.89 21.19
N GLU A 340 47.47 -30.35 21.20
CA GLU A 340 48.61 -29.64 20.59
C GLU A 340 48.47 -29.55 19.07
N TYR A 341 47.98 -30.63 18.43
CA TYR A 341 47.66 -30.62 17.01
C TYR A 341 46.56 -29.61 16.69
N LEU A 342 45.46 -29.61 17.44
CA LEU A 342 44.35 -28.68 17.23
C LEU A 342 44.76 -27.21 17.46
N THR A 343 45.57 -26.95 18.48
CA THR A 343 46.00 -25.58 18.85
C THR A 343 47.25 -25.10 18.08
N GLY A 344 47.83 -25.95 17.21
CA GLY A 344 49.05 -25.63 16.48
C GLY A 344 50.31 -25.51 17.34
N GLN A 345 50.28 -25.96 18.60
CA GLN A 345 51.44 -25.92 19.49
C GLN A 345 52.46 -27.01 19.13
N ALA A 346 53.75 -26.80 19.45
CA ALA A 346 54.79 -27.80 19.28
C ALA A 346 54.71 -28.89 20.37
N THR A 347 54.79 -30.15 19.96
CA THR A 347 54.86 -31.32 20.85
C THR A 347 56.32 -31.57 21.23
N PRO A 348 56.63 -31.92 22.50
CA PRO A 348 57.99 -32.25 22.91
C PRO A 348 58.61 -33.39 22.09
N ASP A 349 59.94 -33.40 21.99
CA ASP A 349 60.68 -34.35 21.15
C ASP A 349 60.35 -35.82 21.46
N ASP A 350 60.16 -36.14 22.75
CA ASP A 350 59.81 -37.48 23.24
C ASP A 350 58.48 -38.02 22.70
N TYR A 351 57.59 -37.15 22.19
CA TYR A 351 56.24 -37.51 21.73
C TYR A 351 56.05 -37.28 20.22
N LYS A 352 57.12 -37.00 19.46
CA LYS A 352 57.04 -36.72 18.00
C LYS A 352 56.46 -37.86 17.19
N GLU A 353 56.87 -39.10 17.46
CA GLU A 353 56.37 -40.28 16.74
C GLU A 353 54.87 -40.48 16.97
N GLN A 354 54.41 -40.31 18.22
CA GLN A 354 53.01 -40.41 18.58
C GLN A 354 52.16 -39.30 17.94
N ARG A 355 52.71 -38.08 17.81
CA ARG A 355 52.05 -37.00 17.05
C ARG A 355 51.92 -37.32 15.57
N LEU A 356 52.98 -37.87 14.95
CA LEU A 356 52.92 -38.25 13.54
C LEU A 356 51.85 -39.33 13.31
N ALA A 357 51.78 -40.34 14.19
CA ALA A 357 50.74 -41.36 14.15
C ALA A 357 49.33 -40.75 14.26
N TYR A 358 49.12 -39.82 15.20
CA TYR A 358 47.84 -39.11 15.34
C TYR A 358 47.48 -38.31 14.08
N GLN A 359 48.44 -37.64 13.45
CA GLN A 359 48.21 -36.86 12.21
C GLN A 359 47.78 -37.74 11.04
N VAL A 360 48.39 -38.93 10.90
CA VAL A 360 48.03 -39.90 9.86
C VAL A 360 46.62 -40.44 10.10
N ASP A 361 46.28 -40.78 11.35
CA ASP A 361 44.94 -41.25 11.73
C ASP A 361 43.87 -40.18 11.47
N GLU A 362 44.13 -38.93 11.85
CA GLU A 362 43.20 -37.83 11.62
C GLU A 362 43.01 -37.52 10.12
N LEU A 363 44.08 -37.63 9.33
CA LEU A 363 44.01 -37.51 7.87
C LEU A 363 43.21 -38.66 7.25
N ALA A 364 43.38 -39.89 7.73
CA ALA A 364 42.61 -41.05 7.29
C ALA A 364 41.11 -40.87 7.60
N LYS A 365 40.76 -40.37 8.80
CA LYS A 365 39.36 -40.06 9.16
C LYS A 365 38.75 -39.02 8.24
N ARG A 366 39.47 -37.94 7.93
CA ARG A 366 39.02 -36.91 6.98
C ARG A 366 38.81 -37.47 5.57
N MET A 367 39.71 -38.33 5.10
CA MET A 367 39.62 -38.99 3.79
C MET A 367 38.49 -40.02 3.71
N SER A 368 38.09 -40.62 4.83
CA SER A 368 36.98 -41.58 4.90
C SER A 368 35.57 -40.96 4.81
N GLY A 369 35.47 -39.62 4.70
CA GLY A 369 34.19 -38.90 4.59
C GLY A 369 33.47 -38.68 5.92
N SER A 370 34.15 -38.89 7.05
CA SER A 370 33.59 -38.56 8.36
C SER A 370 33.30 -37.05 8.48
N GLN A 371 32.14 -36.73 9.06
CA GLN A 371 31.58 -35.38 9.10
C GLN A 371 32.53 -34.42 9.84
N SER A 372 32.89 -33.32 9.19
CA SER A 372 33.83 -32.33 9.75
C SER A 372 33.26 -31.72 11.04
N ILE A 373 33.80 -32.12 12.19
CA ILE A 373 33.46 -31.55 13.49
C ILE A 373 34.10 -30.17 13.59
N SER A 374 33.34 -29.16 14.04
CA SER A 374 33.88 -27.81 14.28
C SER A 374 35.10 -27.86 15.22
N GLU A 375 36.08 -26.98 15.00
CA GLU A 375 37.24 -26.84 15.87
C GLU A 375 36.83 -26.57 17.34
N THR A 376 35.78 -25.76 17.55
CA THR A 376 35.22 -25.47 18.88
C THR A 376 34.61 -26.71 19.54
N GLN A 377 33.94 -27.56 18.78
CA GLN A 377 33.37 -28.81 19.29
C GLN A 377 34.47 -29.82 19.60
N THR A 378 35.52 -29.88 18.77
CA THR A 378 36.70 -30.72 19.00
C THR A 378 37.44 -30.27 20.27
N ALA A 379 37.63 -28.96 20.46
CA ALA A 379 38.23 -28.41 21.68
C ALA A 379 37.40 -28.73 22.93
N THR A 380 36.07 -28.60 22.84
CA THR A 380 35.14 -28.97 23.93
C THR A 380 35.28 -30.45 24.30
N ASN A 381 35.30 -31.34 23.30
CA ASN A 381 35.43 -32.78 23.51
C ASN A 381 36.77 -33.13 24.18
N LEU A 382 37.89 -32.55 23.72
CA LEU A 382 39.22 -32.79 24.30
C LEU A 382 39.30 -32.31 25.75
N LEU A 383 38.71 -31.14 26.07
CA LEU A 383 38.63 -30.64 27.45
C LEU A 383 37.79 -31.58 28.33
N GLN A 384 36.64 -32.06 27.85
CA GLN A 384 35.80 -33.00 28.58
C GLN A 384 36.52 -34.34 28.83
N GLN A 385 37.21 -34.88 27.81
CA GLN A 385 38.02 -36.09 27.94
C GLN A 385 39.12 -35.91 29.00
N TRP A 386 39.85 -34.78 28.96
CA TRP A 386 40.89 -34.48 29.95
C TRP A 386 40.33 -34.37 31.37
N PHE A 387 39.20 -33.68 31.56
CA PHE A 387 38.60 -33.49 32.89
C PHE A 387 37.97 -34.77 33.46
N THR A 388 37.54 -35.70 32.62
CA THR A 388 36.88 -36.95 33.06
C THR A 388 37.83 -38.14 33.21
N LEU A 389 39.08 -38.04 32.73
CA LEU A 389 40.10 -39.08 32.86
C LEU A 389 40.48 -39.38 34.32
N SER A 390 40.33 -40.62 34.78
CA SER A 390 40.58 -41.06 36.16
C SER A 390 41.97 -41.68 36.37
N GLY A 391 42.49 -41.64 37.61
CA GLY A 391 43.66 -42.42 38.06
C GLY A 391 45.02 -41.73 37.94
N ALA A 392 45.08 -40.43 38.27
CA ALA A 392 46.25 -39.57 38.17
C ALA A 392 47.62 -40.21 38.49
N ASP A 393 48.55 -40.13 37.53
CA ASP A 393 49.96 -40.50 37.71
C ASP A 393 50.82 -39.28 38.13
N ALA A 394 51.51 -39.40 39.26
CA ALA A 394 52.27 -38.30 39.87
C ALA A 394 53.45 -37.82 39.00
N ASP A 395 54.18 -38.75 38.37
CA ASP A 395 55.37 -38.44 37.60
C ASP A 395 54.99 -37.83 36.24
N PHE A 396 53.97 -38.39 35.58
CA PHE A 396 53.42 -37.85 34.35
C PHE A 396 52.92 -36.42 34.53
N ILE A 397 52.12 -36.17 35.59
CA ILE A 397 51.55 -34.85 35.87
C ILE A 397 52.64 -33.83 36.14
N LYS A 398 53.66 -34.19 36.94
CA LYS A 398 54.79 -33.31 37.27
C LYS A 398 55.59 -32.94 36.02
N ASN A 399 55.90 -33.92 35.17
CA ASN A 399 56.68 -33.72 33.95
C ASN A 399 55.92 -32.91 32.89
N ASN A 400 54.58 -33.03 32.84
CA ASN A 400 53.74 -32.36 31.85
C ASN A 400 52.92 -31.18 32.40
N GLU A 401 53.20 -30.67 33.61
CA GLU A 401 52.38 -29.63 34.24
C GLU A 401 52.32 -28.33 33.42
N LYS A 402 53.48 -27.82 32.99
CA LYS A 402 53.56 -26.60 32.16
C LYS A 402 52.93 -26.81 30.79
N ARG A 403 53.16 -27.98 30.19
CA ARG A 403 52.63 -28.40 28.90
C ARG A 403 51.10 -28.44 28.92
N SER A 404 50.52 -29.19 29.86
CA SER A 404 49.08 -29.33 30.02
C SER A 404 48.41 -27.98 30.32
N LYS A 405 48.93 -27.15 31.23
CA LYS A 405 48.37 -25.81 31.49
C LYS A 405 48.35 -24.92 30.25
N LYS A 406 49.42 -24.93 29.44
CA LYS A 406 49.52 -24.13 28.22
C LYS A 406 48.51 -24.59 27.16
N VAL A 407 48.41 -25.90 26.93
CA VAL A 407 47.48 -26.49 25.95
C VAL A 407 46.03 -26.25 26.37
N MET A 408 45.68 -26.49 27.64
CA MET A 408 44.33 -26.25 28.16
C MET A 408 43.92 -24.78 28.04
N LYS A 409 44.85 -23.85 28.30
CA LYS A 409 44.61 -22.41 28.11
C LYS A 409 44.25 -22.10 26.65
N SER A 410 45.01 -22.62 25.69
CA SER A 410 44.73 -22.39 24.27
C SER A 410 43.45 -23.07 23.78
N LEU A 411 43.07 -24.24 24.31
CA LEU A 411 41.76 -24.83 24.05
C LEU A 411 40.62 -23.91 24.53
N PHE A 412 40.76 -23.31 25.71
CA PHE A 412 39.78 -22.32 26.20
C PHE A 412 39.77 -21.00 25.40
N GLU A 413 40.88 -20.64 24.76
CA GLU A 413 40.95 -19.49 23.85
C GLU A 413 40.21 -19.78 22.54
N LEU A 414 40.36 -20.99 21.97
CA LEU A 414 39.61 -21.44 20.79
C LEU A 414 38.09 -21.42 20.99
N LEU A 415 37.60 -21.66 22.21
CA LEU A 415 36.16 -21.61 22.50
C LEU A 415 35.59 -20.18 22.56
N ARG A 416 36.45 -19.16 22.65
CA ARG A 416 36.04 -17.74 22.70
C ARG A 416 36.14 -17.04 21.35
N ALA A 417 36.90 -17.61 20.43
CA ALA A 417 36.99 -17.17 19.04
C ALA A 417 35.72 -17.60 18.30
#